data_AF-A0A5P2DB91-F1
#
_entry.id   AF-A0A5P2DB91-F1
#
_cell.length_a   1.000
_cell.length_b   1.000
_cell.length_c   1.000
_cell.angle_alpha   90.00
_cell.angle_beta   90.00
_cell.angle_gamma   90.00
#
_symmetry.space_group_name_H-M   'P 1'
#
loop_
_entity.id
_entity.type
_entity.pdbx_description
1 polymer ?
#
loop_
_entity_poly.entity_id
_entity_poly.type
_entity_poly.pdbx_seq_one_letter_code
_entity_poly.pdbx_strand_id
1 'polypeptide(L)'
;MTFAKKYPRPQHAAQAAAHHAWLDCLGVPVPRLVARHADTLEFEHVIGRHVAPADLPAIARLLGVAHTTAHHQHLSAARLDHDHALPGVVLPSFTDTRAARVRQLLETGSVPDPALTADQAAELIHSAVDEPAAFYKDANPRNFLITPDAITVVDFDDLTLAPFGYDLAKLIVTTAMTHGPIPAALTTQTLTAYNDTAAHPCNTTRLADWMEIHHILTSPYTGRNGYTHSWHTLRPAGGNS
;
A
#
# COMPACT_ATOMS: atom_id res chain seq x y z
N MET A 1 -6.88 -13.80 -23.57
CA MET A 1 -5.74 -14.47 -22.91
C MET A 1 -5.94 -14.34 -21.40
N THR A 2 -5.60 -15.36 -20.61
CA THR A 2 -5.73 -15.32 -19.14
C THR A 2 -4.35 -15.32 -18.47
N PHE A 3 -4.29 -14.78 -17.26
CA PHE A 3 -3.14 -14.85 -16.37
C PHE A 3 -3.50 -15.73 -15.17
N ALA A 4 -2.74 -16.80 -14.94
CA ALA A 4 -2.96 -17.72 -13.83
C ALA A 4 -1.96 -17.45 -12.70
N LYS A 5 -2.45 -17.21 -11.48
CA LYS A 5 -1.64 -17.08 -10.28
C LYS A 5 -1.83 -18.30 -9.39
N LYS A 6 -0.75 -19.04 -9.16
CA LYS A 6 -0.71 -20.20 -8.27
C LYS A 6 -0.32 -19.79 -6.86
N TYR A 7 -1.01 -20.34 -5.88
CA TYR A 7 -0.82 -20.09 -4.47
C TYR A 7 -0.22 -21.31 -3.77
N PRO A 8 0.59 -21.13 -2.71
CA PRO A 8 1.16 -22.26 -1.97
C PRO A 8 0.11 -23.11 -1.26
N ARG A 9 -1.04 -22.50 -0.91
CA ARG A 9 -2.10 -23.12 -0.13
C ARG A 9 -3.48 -22.68 -0.64
N PRO A 10 -4.49 -23.56 -0.67
CA PRO A 10 -5.85 -23.20 -1.08
C PRO A 10 -6.45 -22.03 -0.29
N GLN A 11 -6.10 -21.90 0.99
CA GLN A 11 -6.57 -20.81 1.85
C GLN A 11 -6.09 -19.44 1.34
N HIS A 12 -4.88 -19.35 0.80
CA HIS A 12 -4.37 -18.08 0.24
C HIS A 12 -5.09 -17.72 -1.06
N ALA A 13 -5.40 -18.71 -1.92
CA ALA A 13 -6.19 -18.49 -3.12
C ALA A 13 -7.62 -18.04 -2.76
N ALA A 14 -8.24 -18.66 -1.75
CA ALA A 14 -9.56 -18.26 -1.27
C ALA A 14 -9.56 -16.82 -0.71
N GLN A 15 -8.54 -16.46 0.07
CA GLN A 15 -8.36 -15.13 0.62
C GLN A 15 -8.16 -14.07 -0.48
N ALA A 16 -7.24 -14.31 -1.42
CA ALA A 16 -7.00 -13.38 -2.52
C ALA A 16 -8.23 -13.19 -3.42
N ALA A 17 -9.03 -14.24 -3.63
CA ALA A 17 -10.31 -14.13 -4.34
C ALA A 17 -11.35 -13.30 -3.57
N ALA A 18 -11.37 -13.38 -2.24
CA ALA A 18 -12.24 -12.56 -1.41
C ALA A 18 -11.81 -11.08 -1.42
N HIS A 19 -10.51 -10.81 -1.34
CA HIS A 19 -9.95 -9.46 -1.49
C HIS A 19 -10.28 -8.86 -2.86
N HIS A 20 -10.09 -9.64 -3.93
CA HIS A 20 -10.47 -9.24 -5.29
C HIS A 20 -11.94 -8.86 -5.39
N ALA A 21 -12.85 -9.72 -4.92
CA ALA A 21 -14.29 -9.46 -4.97
C ALA A 21 -14.70 -8.21 -4.14
N TRP A 22 -14.05 -7.98 -2.99
CA TRP A 22 -14.32 -6.81 -2.18
C TRP A 22 -13.83 -5.52 -2.87
N LEU A 23 -12.64 -5.52 -3.45
CA LEU A 23 -12.12 -4.39 -4.22
C LEU A 23 -12.98 -4.07 -5.45
N ASP A 24 -13.45 -5.10 -6.16
CA ASP A 24 -14.38 -4.96 -7.29
C ASP A 24 -15.70 -4.32 -6.84
N CYS A 25 -16.25 -4.74 -5.70
CA CYS A 25 -17.45 -4.14 -5.10
C CYS A 25 -17.28 -2.66 -4.74
N LEU A 26 -16.06 -2.24 -4.39
CA LEU A 26 -15.71 -0.83 -4.14
C LEU A 26 -15.54 -0.02 -5.43
N GLY A 27 -15.63 -0.65 -6.60
CA GLY A 27 -15.38 -0.01 -7.90
C GLY A 27 -13.89 0.20 -8.20
N VAL A 28 -12.99 -0.50 -7.50
CA VAL A 28 -11.57 -0.48 -7.85
C VAL A 28 -11.39 -1.21 -9.19
N PRO A 29 -10.67 -0.64 -10.16
CA PRO A 29 -10.50 -1.26 -11.48
C PRO A 29 -9.57 -2.46 -11.37
N VAL A 30 -10.13 -3.64 -11.08
CA VAL A 30 -9.42 -4.92 -10.99
C VAL A 30 -9.68 -5.75 -12.26
N PRO A 31 -8.73 -6.59 -12.70
CA PRO A 31 -8.97 -7.52 -13.79
C PRO A 31 -10.07 -8.51 -13.39
N ARG A 32 -10.94 -8.87 -14.34
CA ARG A 32 -11.97 -9.87 -14.12
C ARG A 32 -11.37 -11.21 -13.71
N LEU A 33 -11.88 -11.80 -12.62
CA LEU A 33 -11.60 -13.17 -12.23
C LEU A 33 -12.39 -14.12 -13.13
N VAL A 34 -11.67 -14.89 -13.96
CA VAL A 34 -12.23 -15.78 -15.00
C VAL A 34 -12.56 -17.15 -14.43
N ALA A 35 -11.69 -17.71 -13.60
CA ALA A 35 -11.88 -19.02 -12.99
C ALA A 35 -11.23 -19.10 -11.60
N ARG A 36 -11.82 -19.94 -10.74
CA ARG A 36 -11.31 -20.27 -9.41
C ARG A 36 -11.09 -21.77 -9.31
N HIS A 37 -9.86 -22.16 -9.02
CA HIS A 37 -9.48 -23.53 -8.66
C HIS A 37 -9.11 -23.59 -7.18
N ALA A 38 -8.72 -24.77 -6.69
CA ALA A 38 -8.38 -24.95 -5.28
C ALA A 38 -7.22 -24.04 -4.83
N ASP A 39 -6.12 -24.02 -5.57
CA ASP A 39 -4.90 -23.28 -5.25
C ASP A 39 -4.48 -22.27 -6.33
N THR A 40 -5.34 -22.04 -7.33
CA THR A 40 -5.01 -21.23 -8.50
C THR A 40 -6.18 -20.32 -8.85
N LEU A 41 -5.88 -19.05 -9.12
CA LEU A 41 -6.84 -18.06 -9.62
C LEU A 41 -6.45 -17.66 -11.04
N GLU A 42 -7.44 -17.61 -11.94
CA GLU A 42 -7.25 -17.14 -13.31
C GLU A 42 -7.94 -15.81 -13.52
N PHE A 43 -7.18 -14.80 -13.92
CA PHE A 43 -7.66 -13.47 -14.23
C PHE A 43 -7.60 -13.23 -15.74
N GLU A 44 -8.36 -12.26 -16.23
CA GLU A 44 -8.11 -11.73 -17.58
C GLU A 44 -6.69 -11.15 -17.65
N HIS A 45 -6.00 -11.38 -18.76
CA HIS A 45 -4.65 -10.86 -18.93
C HIS A 45 -4.72 -9.40 -19.39
N VAL A 46 -4.18 -8.50 -18.56
CA VAL A 46 -4.09 -7.08 -18.86
C VAL A 46 -2.71 -6.77 -19.42
N ILE A 47 -2.67 -6.29 -20.67
CA ILE A 47 -1.44 -5.87 -21.34
C ILE A 47 -1.24 -4.38 -21.06
N GLY A 48 -0.42 -4.07 -20.06
CA GLY A 48 -0.09 -2.70 -19.66
C GLY A 48 1.35 -2.60 -19.17
N ARG A 49 1.83 -1.36 -19.03
CA ARG A 49 3.13 -1.08 -18.40
C ARG A 49 2.96 -0.86 -16.90
N HIS A 50 4.00 -1.14 -16.12
CA HIS A 50 3.99 -0.75 -14.71
C HIS A 50 4.09 0.77 -14.52
N VAL A 51 3.79 1.21 -13.30
CA VAL A 51 3.85 2.62 -12.90
C VAL A 51 5.28 3.15 -12.98
N ALA A 52 5.41 4.32 -13.61
CA ALA A 52 6.59 5.17 -13.60
C ALA A 52 6.33 6.38 -12.67
N PRO A 53 7.37 7.15 -12.28
CA PRO A 53 7.19 8.30 -11.39
C PRO A 53 6.12 9.29 -11.87
N ALA A 54 6.04 9.55 -13.17
CA ALA A 54 5.07 10.49 -13.74
C ALA A 54 3.60 10.07 -13.53
N ASP A 55 3.31 8.80 -13.26
CA ASP A 55 1.95 8.31 -13.03
C ASP A 55 1.48 8.48 -11.57
N LEU A 56 2.39 8.82 -10.65
CA LEU A 56 2.12 8.88 -9.21
C LEU A 56 0.86 9.69 -8.86
N PRO A 57 0.63 10.90 -9.40
CA PRO A 57 -0.59 11.66 -9.07
C PRO A 57 -1.88 10.94 -9.50
N ALA A 58 -1.86 10.23 -10.64
CA ALA A 58 -3.04 9.50 -11.11
C ALA A 58 -3.34 8.29 -10.22
N ILE A 59 -2.31 7.55 -9.81
CA ILE A 59 -2.46 6.42 -8.88
C ILE A 59 -2.89 6.90 -7.49
N ALA A 60 -2.32 8.01 -7.02
CA ALA A 60 -2.67 8.62 -5.74
C ALA A 60 -4.15 9.04 -5.69
N ARG A 61 -4.67 9.63 -6.77
CA ARG A 61 -6.10 9.92 -6.92
C ARG A 61 -6.96 8.64 -6.85
N LEU A 62 -6.55 7.57 -7.55
CA LEU A 62 -7.26 6.28 -7.50
C LEU A 62 -7.31 5.72 -6.08
N LEU A 63 -6.18 5.75 -5.36
CA LEU A 63 -6.12 5.32 -3.96
C LEU A 63 -7.01 6.17 -3.05
N GLY A 64 -7.01 7.50 -3.24
CA GLY A 64 -7.87 8.40 -2.46
C GLY A 64 -9.34 8.06 -2.63
N VAL A 65 -9.80 7.88 -3.88
CA VAL A 65 -11.18 7.44 -4.18
C VAL A 65 -11.48 6.07 -3.54
N ALA A 66 -10.61 5.09 -3.71
CA ALA A 66 -10.83 3.74 -3.18
C ALA A 66 -10.94 3.73 -1.64
N HIS A 67 -10.05 4.45 -0.95
CA HIS A 67 -10.10 4.56 0.51
C HIS A 67 -11.34 5.29 1.00
N THR A 68 -11.73 6.39 0.34
CA THR A 68 -12.97 7.12 0.63
C THR A 68 -14.19 6.24 0.50
N THR A 69 -14.31 5.50 -0.61
CA THR A 69 -15.42 4.58 -0.84
C THR A 69 -15.46 3.48 0.22
N ALA A 70 -14.31 2.85 0.50
CA ALA A 70 -14.22 1.82 1.54
C ALA A 70 -14.60 2.36 2.92
N HIS A 71 -14.13 3.55 3.28
CA HIS A 71 -14.43 4.19 4.55
C HIS A 71 -15.93 4.44 4.71
N HIS A 72 -16.56 5.07 3.72
CA HIS A 72 -17.98 5.38 3.80
C HIS A 72 -18.86 4.13 3.80
N GLN A 73 -18.53 3.11 3.01
CA GLN A 73 -19.37 1.92 2.89
C GLN A 73 -19.15 0.93 4.04
N HIS A 74 -17.90 0.72 4.47
CA HIS A 74 -17.52 -0.46 5.24
C HIS A 74 -16.63 -0.18 6.45
N LEU A 75 -15.83 0.89 6.46
CA LEU A 75 -14.75 1.08 7.47
C LEU A 75 -14.95 2.27 8.42
N SER A 76 -16.06 3.00 8.35
CA SER A 76 -16.31 4.16 9.20
C SER A 76 -16.35 3.85 10.70
N ALA A 77 -16.70 2.61 11.07
CA ALA A 77 -16.71 2.11 12.43
C ALA A 77 -15.52 1.20 12.76
N ALA A 78 -14.60 0.98 11.80
CA ALA A 78 -13.44 0.13 12.03
C ALA A 78 -12.42 0.86 12.93
N ARG A 79 -11.82 0.13 13.86
CA ARG A 79 -10.68 0.62 14.66
C ARG A 79 -9.40 0.00 14.16
N LEU A 80 -8.31 0.76 14.14
CA LEU A 80 -7.03 0.30 13.59
C LEU A 80 -6.30 -0.72 14.49
N ASP A 81 -6.73 -0.89 15.74
CA ASP A 81 -6.23 -1.86 16.70
C ASP A 81 -7.02 -3.18 16.76
N HIS A 82 -8.10 -3.32 15.98
CA HIS A 82 -8.92 -4.53 15.95
C HIS A 82 -9.10 -5.04 14.53
N ASP A 83 -9.16 -6.37 14.38
CA ASP A 83 -9.55 -6.97 13.11
C ASP A 83 -10.99 -6.55 12.78
N HIS A 84 -11.25 -6.25 11.50
CA HIS A 84 -12.56 -5.81 11.03
C HIS A 84 -13.16 -6.84 10.08
N ALA A 85 -14.27 -7.42 10.48
CA ALA A 85 -14.98 -8.43 9.70
C ALA A 85 -15.95 -7.77 8.70
N LEU A 86 -15.88 -8.22 7.45
CA LEU A 86 -16.76 -7.86 6.36
C LEU A 86 -17.36 -9.14 5.75
N PRO A 87 -18.42 -9.05 4.92
CA PRO A 87 -18.93 -10.21 4.22
C PRO A 87 -17.83 -10.88 3.35
N GLY A 88 -17.37 -12.06 3.78
CA GLY A 88 -16.40 -12.87 3.05
C GLY A 88 -14.92 -12.49 3.20
N VAL A 89 -14.59 -11.38 3.89
CA VAL A 89 -13.21 -10.94 4.14
C VAL A 89 -13.06 -10.43 5.57
N VAL A 90 -11.93 -10.72 6.20
CA VAL A 90 -11.51 -10.09 7.45
C VAL A 90 -10.29 -9.24 7.12
N LEU A 91 -10.32 -7.96 7.49
CA LEU A 91 -9.18 -7.07 7.40
C LEU A 91 -8.44 -7.11 8.74
N PRO A 92 -7.21 -7.65 8.80
CA PRO A 92 -6.43 -7.63 10.02
C PRO A 92 -6.17 -6.21 10.52
N SER A 93 -6.06 -6.09 11.84
CA SER A 93 -5.63 -4.87 12.54
C SER A 93 -4.30 -4.33 12.02
N PHE A 94 -4.15 -3.01 12.10
CA PHE A 94 -2.96 -2.30 11.65
C PHE A 94 -1.82 -2.34 12.68
N THR A 95 -2.11 -2.11 13.96
CA THR A 95 -1.10 -1.63 14.92
C THR A 95 -0.09 -2.69 15.36
N ASP A 96 -0.49 -3.67 16.17
CA ASP A 96 0.44 -4.52 16.93
C ASP A 96 1.31 -5.38 16.01
N THR A 97 0.70 -5.98 14.99
CA THR A 97 1.42 -6.79 13.99
C THR A 97 2.45 -5.94 13.24
N ARG A 98 2.10 -4.69 12.90
CA ARG A 98 3.00 -3.78 12.19
C ARG A 98 4.14 -3.30 13.08
N ALA A 99 3.84 -2.91 14.32
CA ALA A 99 4.83 -2.47 15.29
C ALA A 99 5.83 -3.60 15.61
N ALA A 100 5.34 -4.82 15.83
CA ALA A 100 6.19 -5.99 16.06
C ALA A 100 7.12 -6.27 14.87
N ARG A 101 6.60 -6.20 13.64
CA ARG A 101 7.41 -6.41 12.43
C ARG A 101 8.48 -5.32 12.24
N VAL A 102 8.12 -4.07 12.47
CA VAL A 102 9.05 -2.93 12.38
C VAL A 102 10.15 -3.05 13.44
N ARG A 103 9.79 -3.32 14.69
CA ARG A 103 10.73 -3.55 15.79
C ARG A 103 11.72 -4.66 15.44
N GLN A 104 11.22 -5.81 15.00
CA GLN A 104 12.05 -6.95 14.61
C GLN A 104 13.09 -6.54 13.55
N LEU A 105 12.70 -5.81 12.52
CA LEU A 105 13.61 -5.41 11.43
C LEU A 105 14.69 -4.42 11.88
N LEU A 106 14.34 -3.51 12.79
CA LEU A 106 15.29 -2.57 13.37
C LEU A 106 16.28 -3.28 14.31
N GLU A 107 15.79 -4.20 15.15
CA GLU A 107 16.62 -4.97 16.08
C GLU A 107 17.59 -5.93 15.37
N THR A 108 17.22 -6.47 14.21
CA THR A 108 18.13 -7.32 13.42
C THR A 108 19.19 -6.52 12.65
N GLY A 109 19.20 -5.19 12.72
CA GLY A 109 20.14 -4.32 12.02
C GLY A 109 20.03 -4.41 10.49
N SER A 110 18.89 -4.88 9.97
CA SER A 110 18.69 -5.13 8.54
C SER A 110 18.25 -3.90 7.75
N VAL A 111 18.02 -2.78 8.44
CA VAL A 111 17.59 -1.50 7.87
C VAL A 111 18.79 -0.56 7.80
N PRO A 112 19.19 -0.08 6.60
CA PRO A 112 20.27 0.89 6.49
C PRO A 112 19.79 2.27 6.95
N ASP A 113 20.57 2.88 7.84
CA ASP A 113 20.41 4.27 8.35
C ASP A 113 18.94 4.67 8.66
N PRO A 114 18.24 3.92 9.54
CA PRO A 114 16.86 4.21 9.89
C PRO A 114 16.74 5.58 10.57
N ALA A 115 15.75 6.39 10.17
CA ALA A 115 15.47 7.67 10.83
C ALA A 115 14.82 7.51 12.22
N LEU A 116 14.26 6.32 12.50
CA LEU A 116 13.49 6.04 13.70
C LEU A 116 14.15 4.90 14.49
N THR A 117 14.16 5.04 15.82
CA THR A 117 14.40 3.91 16.71
C THR A 117 13.18 2.98 16.73
N ALA A 118 13.35 1.76 17.27
CA ALA A 118 12.25 0.81 17.40
C ALA A 118 11.09 1.35 18.26
N ASP A 119 11.41 2.09 19.33
CA ASP A 119 10.40 2.69 20.21
C ASP A 119 9.68 3.84 19.53
N GLN A 120 10.40 4.73 18.84
CA GLN A 120 9.79 5.82 18.06
C GLN A 120 8.86 5.29 16.98
N ALA A 121 9.27 4.24 16.28
CA ALA A 121 8.46 3.64 15.23
C ALA A 121 7.21 2.94 15.79
N ALA A 122 7.31 2.29 16.96
CA ALA A 122 6.17 1.68 17.63
C ALA A 122 5.18 2.74 18.13
N GLU A 123 5.65 3.82 18.75
CA GLU A 123 4.83 4.94 19.20
C GLU A 123 4.08 5.60 18.02
N LEU A 124 4.77 5.82 16.91
CA LEU A 124 4.21 6.39 15.68
C LEU A 124 3.11 5.49 15.08
N ILE A 125 3.28 4.17 15.11
CA ILE A 125 2.26 3.21 14.65
C ILE A 125 1.06 3.19 15.61
N HIS A 126 1.30 3.19 16.92
CA HIS A 126 0.24 3.17 17.93
C HIS A 126 -0.51 4.50 18.04
N SER A 127 0.08 5.62 17.63
CA SER A 127 -0.64 6.90 17.57
C SER A 127 -1.78 6.90 16.55
N ALA A 128 -1.80 5.93 15.61
CA ALA A 128 -2.87 5.80 14.63
C ALA A 128 -4.12 5.07 15.15
N VAL A 129 -4.14 4.53 16.37
CA VAL A 129 -5.27 3.68 16.86
C VAL A 129 -6.65 4.31 16.64
N ASP A 130 -6.78 5.60 16.95
CA ASP A 130 -8.03 6.35 16.86
C ASP A 130 -8.17 7.16 15.55
N GLU A 131 -7.26 6.98 14.59
CA GLU A 131 -7.38 7.61 13.27
C GLU A 131 -8.47 6.93 12.42
N PRO A 132 -9.09 7.66 11.48
CA PRO A 132 -10.03 7.08 10.53
C PRO A 132 -9.40 5.93 9.74
N ALA A 133 -10.11 4.80 9.68
CA ALA A 133 -9.63 3.61 9.00
C ALA A 133 -9.84 3.67 7.48
N ALA A 134 -8.78 3.30 6.75
CA ALA A 134 -8.77 2.88 5.36
C ALA A 134 -8.25 1.43 5.28
N PHE A 135 -7.98 0.94 4.07
CA PHE A 135 -7.31 -0.35 3.86
C PHE A 135 -5.88 -0.14 3.31
N TYR A 136 -5.05 -1.17 3.40
CA TYR A 136 -3.72 -1.26 2.78
C TYR A 136 -3.68 -2.46 1.84
N LYS A 137 -3.31 -2.26 0.56
CA LYS A 137 -3.24 -3.34 -0.44
C LYS A 137 -1.82 -3.70 -0.94
N ASP A 138 -0.80 -3.18 -0.28
CA ASP A 138 0.59 -3.18 -0.80
C ASP A 138 0.69 -2.42 -2.13
N ALA A 139 0.38 -1.11 -2.12
CA ALA A 139 0.43 -0.24 -3.29
C ALA A 139 1.87 0.04 -3.75
N ASN A 140 2.49 -0.92 -4.43
CA ASN A 140 3.79 -0.76 -5.09
C ASN A 140 3.63 -0.59 -6.62
N PRO A 141 4.61 -0.03 -7.36
CA PRO A 141 4.48 0.26 -8.79
C PRO A 141 4.13 -0.92 -9.70
N ARG A 142 4.55 -2.14 -9.33
CA ARG A 142 4.26 -3.35 -10.12
C ARG A 142 2.83 -3.84 -9.94
N ASN A 143 2.17 -3.45 -8.85
CA ASN A 143 0.78 -3.80 -8.54
C ASN A 143 -0.24 -2.90 -9.25
N PHE A 144 0.21 -2.05 -10.18
CA PHE A 144 -0.62 -1.26 -11.07
C PHE A 144 -0.16 -1.45 -12.51
N LEU A 145 -1.11 -1.59 -13.42
CA LEU A 145 -0.88 -1.68 -14.85
C LEU A 145 -1.55 -0.49 -15.53
N ILE A 146 -0.75 0.29 -16.27
CA ILE A 146 -1.21 1.41 -17.08
C ILE A 146 -1.42 0.93 -18.51
N THR A 147 -2.65 1.08 -19.00
CA THR A 147 -3.01 0.92 -20.42
C THR A 147 -3.28 2.31 -21.03
N PRO A 148 -3.48 2.43 -22.35
CA PRO A 148 -3.89 3.70 -22.96
C PRO A 148 -5.20 4.26 -22.38
N ASP A 149 -6.10 3.38 -21.91
CA ASP A 149 -7.46 3.74 -21.54
C ASP A 149 -7.71 3.72 -20.02
N ALA A 150 -6.89 3.00 -19.24
CA ALA A 150 -7.18 2.74 -17.84
C ALA A 150 -5.95 2.43 -16.97
N ILE A 151 -6.16 2.55 -15.66
CA ILE A 151 -5.30 1.98 -14.62
C ILE A 151 -5.99 0.70 -14.13
N THR A 152 -5.25 -0.40 -14.06
CA THR A 152 -5.73 -1.65 -13.45
C THR A 152 -4.89 -2.01 -12.22
N VAL A 153 -5.57 -2.29 -11.10
CA VAL A 153 -4.95 -2.76 -9.86
C VAL A 153 -4.83 -4.28 -9.91
N VAL A 154 -3.63 -4.78 -9.64
CA VAL A 154 -3.34 -6.21 -9.58
C VAL A 154 -2.73 -6.59 -8.22
N ASP A 155 -2.58 -7.89 -8.02
CA ASP A 155 -2.09 -8.51 -6.78
C ASP A 155 -3.00 -8.24 -5.58
N PHE A 156 -3.72 -9.27 -5.14
CA PHE A 156 -4.78 -9.17 -4.12
C PHE A 156 -4.44 -9.99 -2.87
N ASP A 157 -3.19 -10.38 -2.71
CA ASP A 157 -2.80 -11.35 -1.68
C ASP A 157 -2.95 -10.77 -0.27
N ASP A 158 -2.55 -9.51 -0.10
CA ASP A 158 -2.53 -8.83 1.18
C ASP A 158 -3.53 -7.66 1.20
N LEU A 159 -4.39 -7.68 2.22
CA LEU A 159 -5.30 -6.58 2.52
C LEU A 159 -5.46 -6.47 4.04
N THR A 160 -5.15 -5.31 4.60
CA THR A 160 -5.24 -5.05 6.04
C THR A 160 -5.86 -3.68 6.29
N LEU A 161 -6.24 -3.40 7.53
CA LEU A 161 -6.56 -2.03 7.93
C LEU A 161 -5.30 -1.17 7.92
N ALA A 162 -5.46 0.12 7.62
CA ALA A 162 -4.40 1.12 7.73
C ALA A 162 -4.98 2.53 7.84
N PRO A 163 -4.23 3.50 8.39
CA PRO A 163 -4.65 4.89 8.37
C PRO A 163 -4.56 5.49 6.95
N PHE A 164 -5.31 6.56 6.72
CA PHE A 164 -5.21 7.33 5.48
C PHE A 164 -3.77 7.82 5.23
N GLY A 165 -3.35 7.79 3.96
CA GLY A 165 -1.99 8.12 3.54
C GLY A 165 -0.96 6.99 3.73
N TYR A 166 -1.25 5.92 4.47
CA TYR A 166 -0.29 4.84 4.70
C TYR A 166 0.06 4.07 3.41
N ASP A 167 -0.94 3.72 2.60
CA ASP A 167 -0.71 3.03 1.31
C ASP A 167 -0.12 4.01 0.25
N LEU A 168 -0.43 5.30 0.36
CA LEU A 168 0.21 6.34 -0.47
C LEU A 168 1.71 6.44 -0.19
N ALA A 169 2.11 6.41 1.08
CA ALA A 169 3.52 6.39 1.46
C ALA A 169 4.24 5.16 0.89
N LYS A 170 3.60 3.98 0.91
CA LYS A 170 4.14 2.77 0.28
C LYS A 170 4.45 3.01 -1.20
N LEU A 171 3.49 3.59 -1.92
CA LEU A 171 3.63 3.87 -3.35
C LEU A 171 4.80 4.80 -3.63
N ILE A 172 4.92 5.90 -2.90
CA ILE A 172 6.00 6.88 -3.10
C ILE A 172 7.36 6.24 -2.80
N VAL A 173 7.51 5.58 -1.64
CA VAL A 173 8.78 4.96 -1.22
C VAL A 173 9.20 3.88 -2.21
N THR A 174 8.30 2.98 -2.60
CA THR A 174 8.64 1.90 -3.52
C THR A 174 8.86 2.38 -4.94
N THR A 175 8.18 3.43 -5.40
CA THR A 175 8.50 4.08 -6.68
C THR A 175 9.91 4.66 -6.66
N ALA A 176 10.29 5.32 -5.57
CA ALA A 176 11.64 5.87 -5.43
C ALA A 176 12.70 4.75 -5.38
N MET A 177 12.43 3.68 -4.63
CA MET A 177 13.33 2.53 -4.55
C MET A 177 13.48 1.78 -5.89
N THR A 178 12.47 1.82 -6.76
CA THR A 178 12.52 1.22 -8.11
C THR A 178 13.19 2.12 -9.15
N HIS A 179 12.87 3.42 -9.15
CA HIS A 179 13.22 4.32 -10.26
C HIS A 179 14.24 5.41 -9.89
N GLY A 180 14.66 5.50 -8.62
CA GLY A 180 15.55 6.53 -8.11
C GLY A 180 14.80 7.73 -7.51
N PRO A 181 15.50 8.86 -7.29
CA PRO A 181 14.92 10.03 -6.63
C PRO A 181 13.63 10.54 -7.28
N ILE A 182 12.61 10.82 -6.47
CA ILE A 182 11.37 11.49 -6.91
C ILE A 182 11.50 12.99 -6.65
N PRO A 183 11.25 13.87 -7.64
CA PRO A 183 11.27 15.32 -7.41
C PRO A 183 10.29 15.75 -6.32
N ALA A 184 10.70 16.64 -5.43
CA ALA A 184 9.84 17.12 -4.33
C ALA A 184 8.51 17.69 -4.82
N ALA A 185 8.52 18.43 -5.94
CA ALA A 185 7.29 18.95 -6.56
C ALA A 185 6.31 17.83 -6.96
N LEU A 186 6.82 16.70 -7.45
CA LEU A 186 6.01 15.55 -7.82
C LEU A 186 5.44 14.84 -6.59
N THR A 187 6.22 14.72 -5.50
CA THR A 187 5.71 14.22 -4.21
C THR A 187 4.57 15.10 -3.68
N THR A 188 4.72 16.42 -3.72
CA THR A 188 3.66 17.36 -3.32
C THR A 188 2.43 17.22 -4.20
N GLN A 189 2.60 17.18 -5.53
CA GLN A 189 1.49 16.98 -6.47
C GLN A 189 0.76 15.66 -6.22
N THR A 190 1.51 14.61 -5.91
CA THR A 190 0.99 13.27 -5.60
C THR A 190 0.14 13.29 -4.33
N LEU A 191 0.63 13.93 -3.26
CA LEU A 191 -0.14 14.12 -2.02
C LEU A 191 -1.40 14.95 -2.25
N THR A 192 -1.32 16.05 -2.99
CA THR A 192 -2.49 16.85 -3.36
C THR A 192 -3.52 16.01 -4.09
N ALA A 193 -3.12 15.25 -5.11
CA ALA A 193 -4.04 14.43 -5.89
C ALA A 193 -4.75 13.35 -5.05
N TYR A 194 -4.08 12.79 -4.04
CA TYR A 194 -4.71 11.90 -3.06
C TYR A 194 -5.74 12.67 -2.22
N ASN A 195 -5.31 13.76 -1.59
CA ASN A 195 -6.13 14.54 -0.65
C ASN A 195 -7.35 15.18 -1.31
N ASP A 196 -7.30 15.51 -2.60
CA ASP A 196 -8.45 15.98 -3.39
C ASP A 196 -9.63 14.99 -3.39
N THR A 197 -9.36 13.71 -3.11
CA THR A 197 -10.36 12.63 -3.20
C THR A 197 -10.51 11.82 -1.92
N ALA A 198 -9.61 11.99 -0.96
CA ALA A 198 -9.64 11.30 0.33
C ALA A 198 -10.63 11.97 1.29
N ALA A 199 -11.51 11.19 1.93
CA ALA A 199 -12.44 11.67 2.96
C ALA A 199 -11.69 12.24 4.17
N HIS A 200 -10.52 11.69 4.46
CA HIS A 200 -9.63 12.12 5.55
C HIS A 200 -8.25 12.43 4.97
N PRO A 201 -7.93 13.71 4.71
CA PRO A 201 -6.66 14.11 4.12
C PRO A 201 -5.45 13.74 5.00
N CYS A 202 -4.37 13.30 4.35
CA CYS A 202 -3.08 13.08 5.00
C CYS A 202 -2.23 14.35 4.87
N ASN A 203 -1.67 14.85 5.98
CA ASN A 203 -0.75 15.98 5.92
C ASN A 203 0.68 15.53 5.59
N THR A 204 1.54 16.47 5.18
CA THR A 204 2.92 16.18 4.76
C THR A 204 3.75 15.50 5.86
N THR A 205 3.59 15.91 7.12
CA THR A 205 4.32 15.32 8.26
C THR A 205 3.92 13.86 8.45
N ARG A 206 2.61 13.57 8.47
CA ARG A 206 2.09 12.21 8.64
C ARG A 206 2.44 11.32 7.46
N LEU A 207 2.49 11.87 6.24
CA LEU A 207 2.99 11.15 5.08
C LEU A 207 4.48 10.79 5.25
N ALA A 208 5.32 11.73 5.68
CA ALA A 208 6.74 11.49 5.88
C ALA A 208 6.99 10.41 6.95
N ASP A 209 6.24 10.46 8.05
CA ASP A 209 6.23 9.42 9.09
C ASP A 209 5.96 8.03 8.49
N TRP A 210 4.91 7.91 7.68
CA TRP A 210 4.58 6.65 7.01
C TRP A 210 5.61 6.21 5.98
N MET A 211 6.28 7.14 5.32
CA MET A 211 7.37 6.84 4.39
C MET A 211 8.57 6.22 5.11
N GLU A 212 8.91 6.69 6.32
CA GLU A 212 9.97 6.08 7.14
C GLU A 212 9.59 4.69 7.65
N ILE A 213 8.31 4.46 8.01
CA ILE A 213 7.82 3.11 8.34
C ILE A 213 7.96 2.18 7.11
N HIS A 214 7.64 2.66 5.91
CA HIS A 214 7.77 1.84 4.69
C HIS A 214 9.20 1.63 4.24
N HIS A 215 10.13 2.53 4.54
CA HIS A 215 11.56 2.28 4.39
C HIS A 215 11.99 1.06 5.18
N ILE A 216 11.64 1.03 6.47
CA ILE A 216 11.96 -0.11 7.35
C ILE A 216 11.38 -1.41 6.79
N LEU A 217 10.10 -1.41 6.45
CA LEU A 217 9.40 -2.60 5.96
C LEU A 217 9.87 -3.07 4.58
N THR A 218 10.34 -2.17 3.74
CA THR A 218 10.76 -2.48 2.37
C THR A 218 12.26 -2.76 2.26
N SER A 219 13.07 -2.31 3.21
CA SER A 219 14.53 -2.50 3.23
C SER A 219 15.00 -3.94 2.96
N PRO A 220 14.39 -4.99 3.54
CA PRO A 220 14.78 -6.39 3.27
C PRO A 220 14.65 -6.83 1.81
N TYR A 221 13.92 -6.07 0.99
CA TYR A 221 13.69 -6.36 -0.42
C TYR A 221 14.62 -5.56 -1.33
N THR A 222 15.53 -4.74 -0.80
CA THR A 222 16.52 -4.02 -1.62
C THR A 222 17.38 -5.03 -2.40
N GLY A 223 17.59 -4.79 -3.69
CA GLY A 223 18.23 -5.73 -4.61
C GLY A 223 17.31 -6.86 -5.11
N ARG A 224 16.03 -6.85 -4.75
CA ARG A 224 14.99 -7.81 -5.19
C ARG A 224 13.79 -7.05 -5.74
N ASN A 225 12.96 -7.74 -6.53
CA ASN A 225 11.66 -7.21 -6.99
C ASN A 225 11.74 -5.84 -7.71
N GLY A 226 12.88 -5.53 -8.34
CA GLY A 226 13.12 -4.27 -9.03
C GLY A 226 13.52 -3.10 -8.13
N TYR A 227 13.69 -3.28 -6.81
CA TYR A 227 14.18 -2.23 -5.91
C TYR A 227 15.70 -2.11 -6.02
N THR A 228 16.18 -1.18 -6.84
CA THR A 228 17.62 -0.96 -7.11
C THR A 228 18.22 0.15 -6.25
N HIS A 229 17.39 0.93 -5.57
CA HIS A 229 17.81 2.02 -4.68
C HIS A 229 17.31 1.78 -3.25
N SER A 230 17.96 2.43 -2.28
CA SER A 230 17.53 2.37 -0.88
C SER A 230 16.98 3.73 -0.45
N TRP A 231 15.86 3.74 0.28
CA TRP A 231 15.19 4.99 0.65
C TRP A 231 16.06 5.92 1.49
N HIS A 232 16.94 5.40 2.37
CA HIS A 232 17.82 6.26 3.18
C HIS A 232 18.74 7.19 2.37
N THR A 233 19.07 6.84 1.12
CA THR A 233 19.86 7.71 0.22
C THR A 233 19.01 8.62 -0.67
N LEU A 234 17.70 8.40 -0.70
CA LEU A 234 16.74 9.12 -1.53
C LEU A 234 15.84 10.05 -0.73
N ARG A 235 15.68 9.81 0.58
CA ARG A 235 14.81 10.60 1.45
C ARG A 235 15.21 12.07 1.37
N PRO A 236 14.25 13.00 1.29
CA PRO A 236 14.56 14.43 1.35
C PRO A 236 15.39 14.69 2.61
N ALA A 237 16.53 15.37 2.47
CA ALA A 237 17.29 15.83 3.63
C ALA A 237 16.34 16.68 4.49
N GLY A 238 16.18 16.31 5.76
CA GLY A 238 15.34 17.03 6.69
C GLY A 238 15.69 18.52 6.67
N GLY A 239 14.81 19.32 6.08
CA GLY A 239 14.90 20.77 6.13
C GLY A 239 14.56 21.21 7.55
N ASN A 240 15.57 21.29 8.42
CA ASN A 240 15.49 22.23 9.54
C ASN A 240 15.55 23.63 8.93
N SER A 241 14.38 24.19 8.64
CA SER A 241 14.19 25.62 8.40
C SER A 241 13.06 26.11 9.28
#